data_AF-A0A661W022-F1
#
_entry.id   AF-A0A661W022-F1
#
_cell.length_a   1.000
_cell.length_b   1.000
_cell.length_c   1.000
_cell.angle_alpha   90.00
_cell.angle_beta   90.00
_cell.angle_gamma   90.00
#
_symmetry.space_group_name_H-M   'P 1'
#
loop_
_entity.id
_entity.type
_entity.pdbx_description
1 polymer ?
#
loop_
_entity_poly.entity_id
_entity_poly.type
_entity_poly.pdbx_seq_one_letter_code
_entity_poly.pdbx_strand_id
1 'polypeptide(L)'
;MEQTSEVQQTNFWIGTWEGGWRAVPLVAMLSGAWASARPPADERLTALALAATLILAGWEPLWRAIATTAWVTPLAHWRTWEQEAPPYRWPYLQPGTPGAALNHAWGRARAWWQAVGSVNLSSPLRSAFLALLVSLLLGVALGRTAFFLTLLLLACAQLAALWDEGRGRPGPFWQAITLVGIPWLLGASLAEETLPLLAPLAVTLLAGFLAQAGPTALLGPLLAAGFLVWQGHPFAAGVLLLLAFPGLLLLTQRVEKTAYRQAVALWLIAMLLLVGGTL
;
A
#
# COMPACT_ATOMS: atom_id res chain seq x y z
N MET A 1 -34.45 20.65 10.71
CA MET A 1 -33.80 19.37 11.07
C MET A 1 -32.38 19.44 10.52
N GLU A 2 -31.45 19.91 11.35
CA GLU A 2 -30.03 19.88 11.04
C GLU A 2 -29.56 18.43 10.97
N GLN A 3 -29.04 18.02 9.82
CA GLN A 3 -28.24 16.81 9.70
C GLN A 3 -26.92 17.09 10.42
N THR A 4 -26.82 16.65 11.66
CA THR A 4 -25.54 16.45 12.33
C THR A 4 -24.77 15.41 11.54
N SER A 5 -23.86 15.87 10.68
CA SER A 5 -22.81 15.05 10.09
C SER A 5 -22.06 14.37 11.23
N GLU A 6 -22.36 13.10 11.50
CA GLU A 6 -21.50 12.24 12.29
C GLU A 6 -20.12 12.30 11.63
N VAL A 7 -19.22 13.08 12.23
CA VAL A 7 -17.80 12.98 11.98
C VAL A 7 -17.43 11.59 12.47
N GLN A 8 -17.52 10.62 11.57
CA GLN A 8 -17.05 9.26 11.78
C GLN A 8 -15.56 9.42 12.16
N GLN A 9 -15.27 9.37 13.46
CA GLN A 9 -13.93 9.38 14.03
C GLN A 9 -13.26 8.09 13.58
N THR A 10 -12.85 8.07 12.32
CA THR A 10 -12.01 7.03 11.77
C THR A 10 -10.69 7.15 12.52
N ASN A 11 -10.32 6.08 13.21
CA ASN A 11 -9.01 5.98 13.85
C ASN A 11 -7.97 6.45 12.83
N PHE A 12 -7.22 7.49 13.18
CA PHE A 12 -6.21 8.10 12.29
C PHE A 12 -5.20 7.06 11.76
N TRP A 13 -5.09 5.94 12.49
CA TRP A 13 -4.22 4.81 12.21
C TRP A 13 -4.84 3.75 11.28
N ILE A 14 -6.18 3.66 11.17
CA ILE A 14 -6.90 2.58 10.46
C ILE A 14 -7.72 3.09 9.26
N GLY A 15 -7.99 4.40 9.14
CA GLY A 15 -8.66 5.01 7.97
C GLY A 15 -10.08 4.48 7.67
N THR A 16 -10.71 4.98 6.61
CA THR A 16 -12.00 4.46 6.12
C THR A 16 -11.81 3.09 5.47
N TRP A 17 -12.63 2.13 5.87
CA TRP A 17 -12.57 0.74 5.46
C TRP A 17 -13.14 0.58 4.03
N GLU A 18 -12.28 0.53 3.01
CA GLU A 18 -12.75 0.34 1.63
C GLU A 18 -13.06 -1.16 1.35
N GLY A 19 -14.35 -1.44 1.13
CA GLY A 19 -14.98 -2.75 1.01
C GLY A 19 -14.15 -3.90 0.42
N GLY A 20 -13.79 -4.85 1.29
CA GLY A 20 -13.29 -6.19 0.91
C GLY A 20 -11.79 -6.29 0.60
N TRP A 21 -11.11 -5.19 0.25
CA TRP A 21 -9.69 -5.21 -0.16
C TRP A 21 -8.71 -5.34 1.01
N ARG A 22 -9.18 -5.22 2.25
CA ARG A 22 -8.33 -5.35 3.45
C ARG A 22 -7.79 -6.76 3.67
N ALA A 23 -8.56 -7.77 3.27
CA ALA A 23 -8.12 -9.16 3.38
C ALA A 23 -7.11 -9.53 2.29
N VAL A 24 -7.08 -8.80 1.17
CA VAL A 24 -6.22 -9.09 0.02
C VAL A 24 -4.74 -9.21 0.38
N PRO A 25 -4.10 -8.25 1.11
CA PRO A 25 -2.68 -8.38 1.46
C PRO A 25 -2.39 -9.53 2.41
N LEU A 26 -3.30 -9.83 3.35
CA LEU A 26 -3.17 -10.99 4.22
C LEU A 26 -3.28 -12.30 3.44
N VAL A 27 -4.27 -12.40 2.56
CA VAL A 27 -4.46 -13.57 1.70
C VAL A 27 -3.29 -13.74 0.74
N ALA A 28 -2.78 -12.65 0.16
CA ALA A 28 -1.61 -12.69 -0.70
C ALA A 28 -0.38 -13.19 0.05
N MET A 29 -0.16 -12.72 1.28
CA MET A 29 0.91 -13.23 2.16
C MET A 29 0.72 -14.71 2.50
N LEU A 30 -0.49 -15.13 2.85
CA LEU A 30 -0.77 -16.54 3.15
C LEU A 30 -0.57 -17.43 1.93
N SER A 31 -1.01 -16.96 0.76
CA SER A 31 -0.90 -17.68 -0.51
C SER A 31 0.56 -17.81 -0.95
N GLY A 32 1.36 -16.75 -0.80
CA GLY A 32 2.80 -16.81 -1.04
C GLY A 32 3.52 -17.73 -0.05
N ALA A 33 3.14 -17.71 1.23
CA ALA A 33 3.68 -18.63 2.22
C ALA A 33 3.32 -20.08 1.90
N TRP A 34 2.09 -20.34 1.45
CA TRP A 34 1.62 -21.68 1.10
C TRP A 34 2.32 -22.22 -0.15
N ALA A 35 2.49 -21.39 -1.19
CA ALA A 35 3.20 -21.73 -2.42
C ALA A 35 4.66 -22.13 -2.21
N SER A 36 5.26 -21.76 -1.09
CA SER A 36 6.65 -22.09 -0.76
C SER A 36 6.76 -23.05 0.44
N ALA A 37 5.63 -23.60 0.91
CA ALA A 37 5.54 -24.41 2.11
C ALA A 37 5.76 -25.92 1.89
N ARG A 38 6.59 -26.52 2.75
CA ARG A 38 6.38 -27.88 3.29
C ARG A 38 5.69 -27.82 4.67
N PRO A 39 5.05 -28.91 5.18
CA PRO A 39 4.13 -28.86 6.32
C PRO A 39 4.74 -28.25 7.60
N PRO A 40 3.92 -27.59 8.45
CA PRO A 40 4.39 -26.60 9.41
C PRO A 40 5.05 -27.19 10.67
N ALA A 41 6.14 -26.56 11.12
CA ALA A 41 6.66 -26.60 12.48
C ALA A 41 6.14 -25.39 13.28
N ASP A 42 6.12 -25.47 14.62
CA ASP A 42 5.58 -24.44 15.52
C ASP A 42 6.18 -23.03 15.33
N GLU A 43 7.45 -22.93 14.92
CA GLU A 43 8.14 -21.65 14.66
C GLU A 43 7.54 -20.86 13.48
N ARG A 44 6.75 -21.52 12.62
CA ARG A 44 6.14 -20.86 11.45
C ARG A 44 4.92 -20.02 11.82
N LEU A 45 4.18 -20.40 12.85
CA LEU A 45 2.97 -19.69 13.26
C LEU A 45 3.30 -18.30 13.84
N THR A 46 4.39 -18.21 14.61
CA THR A 46 4.87 -16.93 15.14
C THR A 46 5.38 -16.02 14.02
N ALA A 47 6.12 -16.56 13.05
CA ALA A 47 6.57 -15.80 11.88
C ALA A 47 5.40 -15.29 11.03
N LEU A 48 4.37 -16.12 10.80
CA LEU A 48 3.14 -15.71 10.09
C LEU A 48 2.37 -14.63 10.86
N ALA A 49 2.28 -14.74 12.18
CA ALA A 49 1.64 -13.71 13.02
C ALA A 49 2.40 -12.38 12.97
N LEU A 50 3.74 -12.42 13.03
CA LEU A 50 4.58 -11.24 12.87
C LEU A 50 4.44 -10.62 11.47
N ALA A 51 4.40 -11.43 10.42
CA ALA A 51 4.22 -10.97 9.04
C ALA A 51 2.84 -10.34 8.82
N ALA A 52 1.78 -10.96 9.35
CA ALA A 52 0.43 -10.38 9.34
C ALA A 52 0.38 -9.05 10.11
N THR A 53 1.06 -8.98 11.26
CA THR A 53 1.17 -7.74 12.05
C THR A 53 1.93 -6.67 11.26
N LEU A 54 3.02 -7.02 10.59
CA LEU A 54 3.80 -6.12 9.74
C LEU A 54 2.92 -5.53 8.63
N ILE A 55 2.09 -6.34 7.99
CA ILE A 55 1.17 -5.88 6.94
C ILE A 55 0.13 -4.91 7.52
N LEU A 56 -0.57 -5.28 8.59
CA LEU A 56 -1.71 -4.53 9.11
C LEU A 56 -1.31 -3.28 9.90
N ALA A 57 -0.25 -3.37 10.69
CA ALA A 57 0.20 -2.30 11.59
C ALA A 57 1.31 -1.44 10.97
N GLY A 58 2.09 -2.00 10.05
CA GLY A 58 3.22 -1.34 9.42
C GLY A 58 2.92 -0.88 8.01
N TRP A 59 2.76 -1.82 7.09
CA TRP A 59 2.73 -1.55 5.66
C TRP A 59 1.46 -0.82 5.21
N GLU A 60 0.28 -1.28 5.62
CA GLU A 60 -1.00 -0.69 5.22
C GLU A 60 -1.15 0.77 5.70
N PRO A 61 -0.84 1.12 6.96
CA PRO A 61 -0.88 2.52 7.40
C PRO A 61 0.21 3.37 6.76
N LEU A 62 1.43 2.84 6.60
CA LEU A 62 2.55 3.55 5.95
C LEU A 62 2.22 3.90 4.50
N TRP A 63 1.73 2.92 3.73
CA TRP A 63 1.31 3.12 2.35
C TRP A 63 0.25 4.21 2.24
N ARG A 64 -0.82 4.14 3.06
CA ARG A 64 -1.88 5.15 3.04
C ARG A 64 -1.36 6.53 3.41
N ALA A 65 -0.61 6.63 4.49
CA ALA A 65 -0.08 7.90 4.97
C ALA A 65 0.81 8.61 3.93
N ILE A 66 1.52 7.87 3.08
CA ILE A 66 2.38 8.43 2.04
C ILE A 66 1.63 8.57 0.71
N ALA A 67 1.06 7.49 0.18
CA ALA A 67 0.54 7.44 -1.18
C ALA A 67 -0.84 8.07 -1.34
N THR A 68 -1.68 8.09 -0.30
CA THR A 68 -3.05 8.67 -0.38
C THR A 68 -3.13 10.10 0.13
N THR A 69 -2.05 10.63 0.72
CA THR A 69 -2.02 12.02 1.17
C THR A 69 -1.89 12.95 -0.04
N ALA A 70 -2.78 13.95 -0.11
CA ALA A 70 -2.74 14.97 -1.15
C ALA A 70 -1.64 16.01 -0.85
N TRP A 71 -0.38 15.63 -1.06
CA TRP A 71 0.80 16.47 -0.88
C TRP A 71 0.79 17.75 -1.74
N VAL A 72 0.14 17.75 -2.91
CA VAL A 72 0.10 18.91 -3.82
C VAL A 72 -0.43 20.16 -3.13
N THR A 73 -1.59 20.08 -2.48
CA THR A 73 -2.26 21.23 -1.90
C THR A 73 -1.41 21.96 -0.85
N PRO A 74 -0.88 21.29 0.20
CA PRO A 74 -0.05 21.95 1.19
C PRO A 74 1.31 22.41 0.62
N LEU A 75 1.91 21.65 -0.31
CA LEU A 75 3.19 22.04 -0.93
C LEU A 75 3.05 23.21 -1.91
N ALA A 76 1.93 23.30 -2.63
CA ALA A 76 1.61 24.46 -3.46
C ALA A 76 1.47 25.70 -2.60
N HIS A 77 0.80 25.58 -1.45
CA HIS A 77 0.65 26.67 -0.50
C HIS A 77 1.99 27.10 0.12
N TRP A 78 2.91 26.17 0.36
CA TRP A 78 4.27 26.47 0.81
C TRP A 78 5.04 27.35 -0.18
N ARG A 79 4.90 27.11 -1.49
CA ARG A 79 5.60 27.89 -2.52
C ARG A 79 5.19 29.37 -2.56
N THR A 80 3.96 29.68 -2.18
CA THR A 80 3.43 31.05 -2.14
C THR A 80 3.41 31.63 -0.72
N TRP A 81 4.06 30.97 0.24
CA TRP A 81 3.98 31.36 1.65
C TRP A 81 4.98 32.47 1.99
N GLU A 82 4.47 33.64 2.34
CA GLU A 82 5.28 34.82 2.68
C GLU A 82 5.24 35.17 4.18
N GLN A 83 4.30 34.62 4.94
CA GLN A 83 4.13 34.95 6.35
C GLN A 83 5.21 34.30 7.22
N GLU A 84 5.81 35.08 8.13
CA GLU A 84 6.82 34.57 9.08
C GLU A 84 6.24 34.51 10.49
N ALA A 85 6.55 33.42 11.22
CA ALA A 85 6.30 33.37 12.65
C ALA A 85 7.29 34.32 13.35
N PRO A 86 6.92 34.92 14.49
CA PRO A 86 7.84 35.79 15.22
C PRO A 86 9.17 35.07 15.48
N PRO A 87 10.31 35.64 15.05
CA PRO A 87 11.58 34.96 15.07
C PRO A 87 12.01 34.66 16.50
N TYR A 88 12.52 33.46 16.73
CA TYR A 88 13.16 33.17 18.01
C TYR A 88 14.43 34.03 18.08
N ARG A 89 14.52 34.89 19.10
CA ARG A 89 15.67 35.79 19.28
C ARG A 89 16.84 34.99 19.84
N TRP A 90 17.63 34.38 18.95
CA TRP A 90 18.87 33.72 19.36
C TRP A 90 19.91 34.81 19.58
N PRO A 91 20.57 34.88 20.76
CA PRO A 91 21.43 36.01 21.14
C PRO A 91 22.67 36.18 20.24
N TYR A 92 22.96 35.21 19.37
CA TYR A 92 24.11 35.16 18.47
C TYR A 92 23.75 35.39 16.99
N LEU A 93 22.49 35.66 16.65
CA LEU A 93 22.08 35.92 15.26
C LEU A 93 22.30 37.39 14.88
N GLN A 94 23.41 37.68 14.21
CA GLN A 94 23.64 38.98 13.59
C GLN A 94 22.89 39.09 12.25
N PRO A 95 22.30 40.25 11.92
CA PRO A 95 21.65 40.48 10.63
C PRO A 95 22.66 40.32 9.48
N GLY A 96 22.23 39.67 8.40
CA GLY A 96 23.08 39.40 7.22
C GLY A 96 23.94 38.14 7.31
N THR A 97 23.91 37.40 8.42
CA THR A 97 24.61 36.10 8.54
C THR A 97 23.81 34.95 7.91
N PRO A 98 24.47 33.87 7.46
CA PRO A 98 23.75 32.66 6.99
C PRO A 98 22.82 32.08 8.06
N GLY A 99 23.15 32.25 9.35
CA GLY A 99 22.26 31.88 10.46
C GLY A 99 20.97 32.68 10.48
N ALA A 100 21.00 33.98 10.14
CA ALA A 100 19.81 34.81 10.07
C ALA A 100 18.88 34.34 8.93
N ALA A 101 19.45 33.99 7.77
CA ALA A 101 18.69 33.40 6.66
C ALA A 101 18.03 32.07 7.04
N LEU A 102 18.74 31.20 7.78
CA LEU A 102 18.19 29.95 8.30
C LEU A 102 17.05 30.21 9.30
N ASN A 103 17.20 31.18 10.21
CA ASN A 103 16.16 31.51 11.18
C ASN A 103 14.89 32.06 10.50
N HIS A 104 15.04 32.87 9.45
CA HIS A 104 13.91 33.31 8.62
C HIS A 104 13.25 32.15 7.89
N ALA A 105 14.03 31.26 7.28
CA ALA A 105 13.49 30.06 6.64
C ALA A 105 12.73 29.16 7.63
N TRP A 106 13.25 29.00 8.85
CA TRP A 106 12.61 28.26 9.93
C TRP A 106 11.33 28.94 10.44
N GLY A 107 11.35 30.27 10.57
CA GLY A 107 10.18 31.07 10.95
C GLY A 107 9.05 30.95 9.92
N ARG A 108 9.37 31.00 8.63
CA ARG A 108 8.43 30.71 7.54
C ARG A 108 7.89 29.29 7.60
N ALA A 109 8.78 28.29 7.74
CA ALA A 109 8.40 26.88 7.86
C ALA A 109 7.45 26.63 9.04
N ARG A 110 7.73 27.24 10.19
CA ARG A 110 6.90 27.10 11.39
C ARG A 110 5.55 27.79 11.24
N ALA A 111 5.49 29.00 10.68
CA ALA A 111 4.23 29.70 10.43
C ALA A 111 3.34 28.89 9.47
N TRP A 112 3.90 28.44 8.35
CA TRP A 112 3.20 27.59 7.40
C TRP A 112 2.73 26.28 8.05
N TRP A 113 3.58 25.64 8.86
CA TRP A 113 3.21 24.42 9.56
C TRP A 113 2.06 24.67 10.52
N GLN A 114 2.07 25.76 11.28
CA GLN A 114 0.97 26.06 12.21
C GLN A 114 -0.33 26.35 11.45
N ALA A 115 -0.27 27.12 10.36
CA ALA A 115 -1.45 27.55 9.62
C ALA A 115 -2.06 26.47 8.70
N VAL A 116 -1.24 25.69 8.00
CA VAL A 116 -1.68 24.79 6.93
C VAL A 116 -1.19 23.36 7.12
N GLY A 117 0.07 23.18 7.52
CA GLY A 117 0.67 21.85 7.68
C GLY A 117 0.04 21.05 8.83
N SER A 118 -0.28 21.69 9.95
CA SER A 118 -0.78 21.03 11.15
C SER A 118 -2.18 20.45 10.94
N VAL A 119 -3.04 21.16 10.22
CA VAL A 119 -4.41 20.72 9.94
C VAL A 119 -4.42 19.59 8.90
N ASN A 120 -3.62 19.71 7.84
CA ASN A 120 -3.70 18.80 6.70
C ASN A 120 -2.72 17.61 6.77
N LEU A 121 -1.55 17.80 7.40
CA LEU A 121 -0.44 16.84 7.35
C LEU A 121 -0.11 16.20 8.71
N SER A 122 -0.59 16.71 9.84
CA SER A 122 -0.21 16.16 11.15
C SER A 122 -0.63 14.70 11.34
N SER A 123 -1.87 14.37 10.96
CA SER A 123 -2.40 13.01 11.02
C SER A 123 -1.62 12.03 10.12
N PRO A 124 -1.47 12.28 8.80
CA PRO A 124 -0.72 11.37 7.94
C PRO A 124 0.78 11.30 8.32
N LEU A 125 1.42 12.40 8.72
CA LEU A 125 2.84 12.33 9.14
C LEU A 125 3.05 11.53 10.42
N ARG A 126 2.16 11.68 11.42
CA ARG A 126 2.21 10.85 12.64
C ARG A 126 1.97 9.38 12.31
N SER A 127 0.99 9.09 11.48
CA SER A 127 0.70 7.73 11.02
C SER A 127 1.89 7.13 10.26
N ALA A 128 2.46 7.85 9.30
CA ALA A 128 3.65 7.43 8.55
C ALA A 128 4.84 7.16 9.48
N PHE A 129 5.11 8.06 10.43
CA PHE A 129 6.24 7.90 11.35
C PHE A 129 6.08 6.67 12.25
N LEU A 130 4.91 6.50 12.88
CA LEU A 130 4.63 5.33 13.72
C LEU A 130 4.66 4.03 12.91
N ALA A 131 4.02 4.03 11.74
CA ALA A 131 3.97 2.87 10.86
C ALA A 131 5.35 2.51 10.32
N LEU A 132 6.20 3.49 10.02
CA LEU A 132 7.59 3.27 9.64
C LEU A 132 8.38 2.62 10.77
N LEU A 133 8.27 3.15 12.00
CA LEU A 133 8.96 2.61 13.17
C LEU A 133 8.54 1.16 13.43
N VAL A 134 7.24 0.89 13.43
CA VAL A 134 6.68 -0.47 13.58
C VAL A 134 7.17 -1.38 12.45
N SER A 135 7.16 -0.89 11.20
CA SER A 135 7.59 -1.68 10.04
C SER A 135 9.08 -2.03 10.10
N LEU A 136 9.92 -1.09 10.53
CA LEU A 136 11.36 -1.32 10.67
C LEU A 136 11.65 -2.31 11.82
N LEU A 137 11.00 -2.16 12.97
CA LEU A 137 11.18 -3.08 14.10
C LEU A 137 10.75 -4.51 13.74
N LEU A 138 9.55 -4.65 13.17
CA LEU A 138 9.04 -5.96 12.74
C LEU A 138 9.84 -6.52 11.56
N GLY A 139 10.26 -5.68 10.62
CA GLY A 139 11.12 -6.07 9.51
C GLY A 139 12.47 -6.61 9.98
N VAL A 140 13.10 -5.99 10.98
CA VAL A 140 14.33 -6.51 11.60
C VAL A 140 14.06 -7.83 12.33
N ALA A 141 12.95 -7.94 13.07
CA ALA A 141 12.58 -9.15 13.79
C ALA A 141 12.28 -10.35 12.87
N LEU A 142 11.64 -10.11 11.73
CA LEU A 142 11.36 -11.12 10.70
C LEU A 142 12.58 -11.49 9.85
N GLY A 143 13.64 -10.69 9.90
CA GLY A 143 14.92 -10.94 9.22
C GLY A 143 15.19 -10.07 7.99
N ARG A 144 16.34 -10.32 7.36
CA ARG A 144 16.91 -9.45 6.31
C ARG A 144 15.97 -9.23 5.12
N THR A 145 15.27 -10.27 4.67
CA THR A 145 14.36 -10.17 3.50
C THR A 145 13.15 -9.29 3.79
N ALA A 146 12.51 -9.45 4.95
CA ALA A 146 11.39 -8.62 5.38
C ALA A 146 11.78 -7.15 5.55
N PHE A 147 13.00 -6.88 6.05
CA PHE A 147 13.56 -5.54 6.12
C PHE A 147 13.72 -4.90 4.74
N PHE A 148 14.30 -5.61 3.76
CA PHE A 148 14.40 -5.09 2.39
C PHE A 148 13.05 -4.91 1.71
N LEU A 149 12.09 -5.80 1.94
CA LEU A 149 10.72 -5.64 1.43
C LEU A 149 10.04 -4.41 2.03
N THR A 150 10.33 -4.09 3.29
CA THR A 150 9.85 -2.85 3.94
C THR A 150 10.45 -1.61 3.29
N LEU A 151 11.75 -1.62 2.99
CA LEU A 151 12.40 -0.53 2.25
C LEU A 151 11.87 -0.41 0.82
N LEU A 152 11.62 -1.54 0.14
CA LEU A 152 11.03 -1.59 -1.19
C LEU A 152 9.62 -0.99 -1.18
N LEU A 153 8.79 -1.35 -0.20
CA LEU A 153 7.46 -0.77 -0.02
C LEU A 153 7.54 0.75 0.17
N LEU A 154 8.48 1.22 1.01
CA LEU A 154 8.69 2.65 1.23
C LEU A 154 9.09 3.37 -0.06
N ALA A 155 9.99 2.78 -0.84
CA ALA A 155 10.38 3.31 -2.15
C ALA A 155 9.19 3.33 -3.13
N CYS A 156 8.40 2.26 -3.19
CA CYS A 156 7.17 2.22 -3.98
C CYS A 156 6.15 3.28 -3.54
N ALA A 157 6.00 3.52 -2.23
CA ALA A 157 5.10 4.55 -1.70
C ALA A 157 5.52 5.96 -2.12
N GLN A 158 6.81 6.25 -2.06
CA GLN A 158 7.36 7.53 -2.51
C GLN A 158 7.23 7.69 -4.04
N LEU A 159 7.55 6.64 -4.80
CA LEU A 159 7.40 6.66 -6.26
C LEU A 159 5.93 6.84 -6.67
N ALA A 160 4.99 6.17 -6.01
CA ALA A 160 3.57 6.33 -6.27
C ALA A 160 3.08 7.76 -5.95
N ALA A 161 3.53 8.32 -4.82
CA ALA A 161 3.23 9.71 -4.48
C ALA A 161 3.80 10.69 -5.52
N LEU A 162 5.02 10.48 -6.00
CA LEU A 162 5.64 11.31 -7.03
C LEU A 162 4.97 11.13 -8.40
N TRP A 163 4.58 9.91 -8.76
CA TRP A 163 3.96 9.58 -10.04
C TRP A 163 2.60 10.25 -10.22
N ASP A 164 1.83 10.36 -9.13
CA ASP A 164 0.54 11.07 -9.12
C ASP A 164 0.72 12.58 -8.81
N GLU A 165 1.94 13.09 -8.93
CA GLU A 165 2.33 14.48 -8.60
C GLU A 165 2.02 14.88 -7.15
N GLY A 166 1.65 13.94 -6.28
CA GLY A 166 1.20 14.16 -4.91
C GLY A 166 -0.30 14.42 -4.76
N ARG A 167 -1.15 14.04 -5.73
CA ARG A 167 -2.61 14.27 -5.64
C ARG A 167 -3.33 13.31 -4.67
N GLY A 168 -2.64 12.26 -4.21
CA GLY A 168 -3.15 11.32 -3.21
C GLY A 168 -4.08 10.24 -3.78
N ARG A 169 -4.04 9.98 -5.08
CA ARG A 169 -4.85 8.97 -5.77
C ARG A 169 -3.93 7.96 -6.47
N PRO A 170 -3.27 7.06 -5.69
CA PRO A 170 -2.33 6.13 -6.28
C PRO A 170 -3.04 5.23 -7.28
N GLY A 171 -2.46 5.08 -8.47
CA GLY A 171 -3.04 4.27 -9.54
C GLY A 171 -3.23 2.79 -9.14
N PRO A 172 -4.12 2.06 -9.83
CA PRO A 172 -4.47 0.67 -9.49
C PRO A 172 -3.27 -0.28 -9.53
N PHE A 173 -2.31 -0.02 -10.41
CA PHE A 173 -1.07 -0.80 -10.51
C PHE A 173 -0.19 -0.67 -9.25
N TRP A 174 -0.01 0.55 -8.76
CA TRP A 174 0.74 0.82 -7.53
C TRP A 174 0.10 0.17 -6.31
N GLN A 175 -1.24 0.15 -6.27
CA GLN A 175 -1.99 -0.54 -5.23
C GLN A 175 -1.83 -2.07 -5.34
N ALA A 176 -1.80 -2.64 -6.54
CA ALA A 176 -1.59 -4.07 -6.71
C ALA A 176 -0.18 -4.53 -6.29
N ILE A 177 0.86 -3.75 -6.60
CA ILE A 177 2.22 -4.03 -6.13
C ILE A 177 2.25 -4.08 -4.60
N THR A 178 1.67 -3.08 -3.94
CA THR A 178 1.79 -2.91 -2.49
C THR A 178 0.82 -3.76 -1.68
N LEU A 179 -0.38 -4.01 -2.20
CA LEU A 179 -1.38 -4.84 -1.52
C LEU A 179 -1.30 -6.31 -1.89
N VAL A 180 -0.59 -6.69 -2.95
CA VAL A 180 -0.55 -8.08 -3.40
C VAL A 180 0.87 -8.57 -3.60
N GLY A 181 1.68 -7.88 -4.41
CA GLY A 181 3.02 -8.35 -4.78
C GLY A 181 3.99 -8.44 -3.61
N ILE A 182 4.15 -7.32 -2.90
CA ILE A 182 5.08 -7.26 -1.77
C ILE A 182 4.59 -8.17 -0.62
N PRO A 183 3.29 -8.21 -0.24
CA PRO A 183 2.79 -9.18 0.72
C PRO A 183 3.00 -10.64 0.28
N TRP A 184 2.80 -10.96 -0.99
CA TRP A 184 3.09 -12.30 -1.53
C TRP A 184 4.56 -12.66 -1.38
N LEU A 185 5.46 -11.75 -1.76
CA LEU A 185 6.91 -11.93 -1.59
C LEU A 185 7.28 -12.11 -0.12
N LEU A 186 6.64 -11.38 0.79
CA LEU A 186 6.86 -11.55 2.23
C LEU A 186 6.50 -12.97 2.64
N GLY A 187 5.32 -13.45 2.27
CA GLY A 187 4.88 -14.80 2.54
C GLY A 187 5.83 -15.86 2.00
N ALA A 188 6.21 -15.76 0.72
CA ALA A 188 7.13 -16.67 0.07
C ALA A 188 8.52 -16.65 0.73
N SER A 189 8.97 -15.49 1.22
CA SER A 189 10.27 -15.36 1.90
C SER A 189 10.33 -15.98 3.29
N LEU A 190 9.19 -16.37 3.86
CA LEU A 190 9.15 -17.12 5.12
C LEU A 190 9.56 -18.60 4.91
N ALA A 191 9.66 -19.06 3.67
CA ALA A 191 10.21 -20.36 3.33
C ALA A 191 11.70 -20.25 2.99
N GLU A 192 12.46 -21.31 3.28
CA GLU A 192 13.91 -21.37 3.01
C GLU A 192 14.25 -21.67 1.54
N GLU A 193 13.25 -21.90 0.68
CA GLU A 193 13.45 -22.22 -0.73
C GLU A 193 13.64 -20.96 -1.62
N THR A 194 14.18 -21.18 -2.82
CA THR A 194 14.40 -20.12 -3.80
C THR A 194 13.10 -19.43 -4.19
N LEU A 195 13.03 -18.11 -3.98
CA LEU A 195 11.87 -17.28 -4.31
C LEU A 195 11.55 -17.36 -5.81
N PRO A 196 10.38 -17.90 -6.22
CA PRO A 196 9.96 -17.88 -7.62
C PRO A 196 9.51 -16.46 -7.98
N LEU A 197 10.44 -15.60 -8.40
CA LEU A 197 10.22 -14.17 -8.68
C LEU A 197 9.10 -13.89 -9.72
N LEU A 198 8.77 -14.87 -10.56
CA LEU A 198 7.72 -14.73 -11.57
C LEU A 198 6.30 -14.87 -11.00
N ALA A 199 6.11 -15.62 -9.90
CA ALA A 199 4.81 -15.76 -9.25
C ALA A 199 4.26 -14.43 -8.69
N PRO A 200 5.00 -13.64 -7.88
CA PRO A 200 4.50 -12.35 -7.40
C PRO A 200 4.29 -11.35 -8.54
N LEU A 201 5.04 -11.46 -9.63
CA LEU A 201 4.81 -10.64 -10.83
C LEU A 201 3.49 -11.01 -11.52
N ALA A 202 3.22 -12.29 -11.74
CA ALA A 202 1.96 -12.75 -12.31
C ALA A 202 0.75 -12.32 -11.46
N VAL A 203 0.88 -12.44 -10.15
CA VAL A 203 -0.20 -12.13 -9.20
C VAL A 203 -0.41 -10.62 -9.03
N THR A 204 0.64 -9.80 -9.12
CA THR A 204 0.50 -8.32 -9.16
C THR A 204 -0.18 -7.84 -10.42
N LEU A 205 0.18 -8.41 -11.58
CA LEU A 205 -0.47 -8.08 -12.84
C LEU A 205 -1.95 -8.49 -12.82
N LEU A 206 -2.26 -9.68 -12.29
CA LEU A 206 -3.63 -10.13 -12.06
C LEU A 206 -4.42 -9.09 -11.28
N ALA A 207 -3.96 -8.73 -10.08
CA ALA A 207 -4.66 -7.77 -9.22
C ALA A 207 -4.73 -6.35 -9.83
N GLY A 208 -3.67 -5.89 -10.47
CA GLY A 208 -3.56 -4.53 -11.02
C GLY A 208 -4.45 -4.28 -12.23
N PHE A 209 -4.58 -5.29 -13.11
CA PHE A 209 -5.52 -5.23 -14.23
C PHE A 209 -6.95 -5.47 -13.77
N LEU A 210 -7.18 -6.45 -12.89
CA LEU A 210 -8.54 -6.77 -12.41
C LEU A 210 -9.14 -5.64 -11.54
N ALA A 211 -8.31 -4.79 -10.92
CA ALA A 211 -8.77 -3.59 -10.22
C ALA A 211 -9.29 -2.48 -11.16
N GLN A 212 -9.01 -2.55 -12.46
CA GLN A 212 -9.44 -1.55 -13.43
C GLN A 212 -10.79 -1.92 -14.03
N ALA A 213 -11.79 -1.07 -13.83
CA ALA A 213 -13.08 -1.22 -14.52
C ALA A 213 -12.91 -0.85 -16.01
N GLY A 214 -12.52 -1.82 -16.84
CA GLY A 214 -12.32 -1.66 -18.28
C GLY A 214 -11.95 -2.96 -19.00
N PRO A 215 -11.84 -2.94 -20.34
CA PRO A 215 -11.50 -4.13 -21.13
C PRO A 215 -10.10 -4.68 -20.82
N THR A 216 -9.22 -3.84 -20.29
CA THR A 216 -7.89 -4.23 -19.82
C THR A 216 -7.91 -5.17 -18.62
N ALA A 217 -9.04 -5.29 -17.90
CA ALA A 217 -9.19 -6.22 -16.80
C ALA A 217 -8.97 -7.69 -17.20
N LEU A 218 -9.27 -8.04 -18.46
CA LEU A 218 -9.07 -9.39 -19.00
C LEU A 218 -7.59 -9.77 -19.09
N LEU A 219 -6.68 -8.80 -19.25
CA LEU A 219 -5.25 -9.06 -19.38
C LEU A 219 -4.68 -9.68 -18.10
N GLY A 220 -5.18 -9.29 -16.92
CA GLY A 220 -4.72 -9.84 -15.64
C GLY A 220 -4.92 -11.37 -15.55
N PRO A 221 -6.16 -11.87 -15.64
CA PRO A 221 -6.46 -13.30 -15.65
C PRO A 221 -5.78 -14.07 -16.78
N LEU A 222 -5.68 -13.49 -17.99
CA LEU A 222 -4.99 -14.14 -19.11
C LEU A 222 -3.49 -14.32 -18.86
N LEU A 223 -2.81 -13.30 -18.33
CA LEU A 223 -1.39 -13.38 -18.01
C LEU A 223 -1.13 -14.37 -16.86
N ALA A 224 -1.98 -14.36 -15.83
CA ALA A 224 -1.90 -15.32 -14.72
C ALA A 224 -2.17 -16.76 -15.17
N ALA A 225 -3.17 -16.96 -16.03
CA ALA A 225 -3.46 -18.26 -16.63
C ALA A 225 -2.30 -18.74 -17.52
N GLY A 226 -1.73 -17.86 -18.34
CA GLY A 226 -0.55 -18.16 -19.16
C GLY A 226 0.66 -18.57 -18.31
N PHE A 227 0.88 -17.89 -17.18
CA PHE A 227 1.90 -18.28 -16.20
C PHE A 227 1.64 -19.67 -15.62
N LEU A 228 0.41 -19.99 -15.21
CA LEU A 228 0.06 -21.32 -14.69
C LEU A 228 0.22 -22.43 -15.73
N VAL A 229 -0.15 -22.18 -16.99
CA VAL A 229 0.08 -23.12 -18.10
C VAL A 229 1.57 -23.35 -18.30
N TRP A 230 2.38 -22.29 -18.26
CA TRP A 230 3.83 -22.37 -18.39
C TRP A 230 4.47 -23.16 -17.24
N GLN A 231 3.93 -23.06 -16.03
CA GLN A 231 4.34 -23.86 -14.87
C GLN A 231 3.83 -25.32 -14.91
N GLY A 232 3.07 -25.71 -15.94
CA GLY A 232 2.56 -27.08 -16.09
C GLY A 232 1.23 -27.34 -15.38
N HIS A 233 0.49 -26.31 -14.97
CA HIS A 233 -0.82 -26.42 -14.31
C HIS A 233 -1.98 -25.92 -15.18
N PRO A 234 -2.30 -26.56 -16.32
CA PRO A 234 -3.34 -26.09 -17.24
C PRO A 234 -4.75 -26.17 -16.63
N PHE A 235 -5.00 -27.12 -15.72
CA PHE A 235 -6.29 -27.22 -15.02
C PHE A 235 -6.53 -26.02 -14.10
N ALA A 236 -5.52 -25.63 -13.32
CA ALA A 236 -5.59 -24.45 -12.46
C ALA A 236 -5.80 -23.17 -13.29
N ALA A 237 -5.16 -23.07 -14.46
CA ALA A 237 -5.37 -21.96 -15.38
C ALA A 237 -6.84 -21.87 -15.85
N GLY A 238 -7.47 -22.99 -16.17
CA GLY A 238 -8.90 -23.05 -16.51
C GLY A 238 -9.81 -22.60 -15.36
N VAL A 239 -9.54 -23.08 -14.14
CA VAL A 239 -10.29 -22.68 -12.94
C VAL A 239 -10.11 -21.19 -12.64
N LEU A 240 -8.90 -20.65 -12.82
CA LEU A 240 -8.61 -19.22 -12.64
C LEU A 240 -9.43 -18.36 -13.58
N LEU A 241 -9.50 -18.73 -14.87
CA LEU A 241 -10.31 -18.03 -15.86
C LEU A 241 -11.82 -18.12 -15.55
N LEU A 242 -12.28 -19.27 -15.04
CA LEU A 242 -13.66 -19.44 -14.60
C LEU A 242 -13.98 -18.54 -13.40
N LEU A 243 -13.06 -18.42 -12.44
CA LEU A 243 -13.17 -17.50 -11.31
C LEU A 243 -13.16 -16.02 -11.72
N ALA A 244 -12.55 -15.69 -12.86
CA ALA A 244 -12.52 -14.33 -13.38
C ALA A 244 -13.82 -13.93 -14.07
N PHE A 245 -14.60 -14.91 -14.49
CA PHE A 245 -15.82 -14.69 -15.26
C PHE A 245 -16.85 -13.78 -14.56
N PRO A 246 -17.17 -13.92 -13.26
CA PRO A 246 -18.08 -13.02 -12.57
C PRO A 246 -17.59 -11.56 -12.56
N GLY A 247 -16.28 -11.35 -12.38
CA GLY A 247 -15.66 -10.03 -12.48
C GLY A 247 -15.77 -9.43 -13.88
N LEU A 248 -15.67 -10.26 -14.92
CA LEU A 248 -15.84 -9.82 -16.31
C LEU A 248 -17.31 -9.55 -16.65
N LEU A 249 -18.25 -10.32 -16.11
CA LEU A 249 -19.68 -10.07 -16.26
C LEU A 249 -20.07 -8.70 -15.68
N LEU A 250 -19.53 -8.34 -14.52
CA LEU A 250 -19.78 -7.03 -13.89
C LEU A 250 -19.32 -5.85 -14.76
N LEU A 251 -18.31 -6.04 -15.63
CA LEU A 251 -17.89 -5.01 -16.59
C LEU A 251 -18.96 -4.75 -17.66
N THR A 252 -19.73 -5.78 -18.04
CA THR A 252 -20.80 -5.63 -19.04
C THR A 252 -21.99 -4.83 -18.50
N GLN A 253 -22.18 -4.84 -17.17
CA GLN A 253 -23.26 -4.15 -16.48
C GLN A 253 -22.99 -2.66 -16.19
N ARG A 254 -21.85 -2.10 -16.64
CA ARG A 254 -21.46 -0.68 -16.45
C ARG A 254 -21.59 -0.20 -15.00
N VAL A 255 -21.18 -1.02 -14.05
CA VAL A 255 -21.18 -0.71 -12.62
C VAL A 255 -20.20 0.42 -12.31
N GLU A 256 -20.52 1.25 -11.31
CA GLU A 256 -19.63 2.29 -10.81
C GLU A 256 -18.27 1.69 -10.35
N LYS A 257 -17.16 2.42 -10.58
CA LYS A 257 -15.79 1.91 -10.35
C LYS A 257 -15.55 1.41 -8.93
N THR A 258 -16.12 2.07 -7.94
CA THR A 258 -16.00 1.72 -6.51
C THR A 258 -16.75 0.42 -6.19
N ALA A 259 -18.00 0.30 -6.64
CA ALA A 259 -18.81 -0.90 -6.47
C ALA A 259 -18.23 -2.12 -7.23
N TYR A 260 -17.70 -1.91 -8.44
CA TYR A 260 -16.98 -2.93 -9.20
C TYR A 260 -15.82 -3.50 -8.40
N ARG A 261 -14.98 -2.62 -7.87
CA ARG A 261 -13.78 -2.98 -7.13
C ARG A 261 -14.12 -3.78 -5.87
N GLN A 262 -15.16 -3.40 -5.13
CA GLN A 262 -15.61 -4.13 -3.94
C GLN A 262 -16.11 -5.54 -4.29
N ALA A 263 -16.91 -5.68 -5.35
CA ALA A 263 -17.45 -6.96 -5.78
C ALA A 263 -16.38 -7.94 -6.27
N VAL A 264 -15.34 -7.43 -6.94
CA VAL A 264 -14.22 -8.22 -7.47
C VAL A 264 -13.27 -8.71 -6.37
N ALA A 265 -13.23 -8.05 -5.20
CA ALA A 265 -12.30 -8.38 -4.11
C ALA A 265 -12.37 -9.86 -3.68
N LEU A 266 -13.59 -10.38 -3.54
CA LEU A 266 -13.82 -11.77 -3.15
C LEU A 266 -13.29 -12.76 -4.19
N TRP A 267 -13.51 -12.47 -5.47
CA TRP A 267 -13.01 -13.29 -6.58
C TRP A 267 -11.48 -13.24 -6.67
N LEU A 268 -10.89 -12.08 -6.45
CA LEU A 268 -9.43 -11.93 -6.39
C LEU A 268 -8.85 -12.77 -5.25
N ILE A 269 -9.43 -12.72 -4.05
CA ILE A 269 -9.01 -13.55 -2.91
C ILE A 269 -9.03 -15.04 -3.27
N ALA A 270 -10.10 -15.50 -3.92
CA ALA A 270 -10.20 -16.89 -4.33
C ALA A 270 -9.15 -17.27 -5.39
N MET A 271 -8.82 -16.37 -6.33
CA MET A 271 -7.74 -16.59 -7.29
C MET A 271 -6.36 -16.64 -6.63
N LEU A 272 -6.10 -15.77 -5.64
CA LEU A 272 -4.84 -15.76 -4.89
C LEU A 272 -4.62 -17.10 -4.18
N LEU A 273 -5.65 -17.59 -3.51
CA LEU A 273 -5.63 -18.90 -2.84
C LEU A 273 -5.40 -20.03 -3.84
N LEU A 274 -6.05 -19.98 -5.01
CA LEU A 274 -5.85 -20.97 -6.06
C LEU A 274 -4.39 -20.99 -6.54
N VAL A 275 -3.83 -19.82 -6.89
CA VAL A 275 -2.43 -19.74 -7.34
C VAL A 275 -1.50 -20.23 -6.24
N GLY A 276 -1.74 -19.85 -4.99
CA GLY A 276 -0.91 -20.21 -3.85
C GLY A 276 -0.95 -21.69 -3.51
N GLY A 277 -2.09 -22.35 -3.71
CA GLY A 277 -2.25 -23.79 -3.47
C GLY A 277 -1.80 -24.67 -4.64
N THR A 278 -1.52 -24.09 -5.82
CA THR A 278 -1.12 -24.84 -7.02
C THR A 278 0.38 -24.85 -7.26
N LEU A 279 1.08 -23.80 -6.82
CA LEU A 279 2.52 -23.67 -6.89
C LEU A 279 3.17 -24.44 -5.73
#